data_AF-A0A8T5XYF6-F1
#
_entry.id   AF-A0A8T5XYF6-F1
#
_cell.length_a   1.000
_cell.length_b   1.000
_cell.length_c   1.000
_cell.angle_alpha   90.00
_cell.angle_beta   90.00
_cell.angle_gamma   90.00
#
_symmetry.space_group_name_H-M   'P 1'
#
loop_
_entity.id
_entity.type
_entity.pdbx_description
1 polymer ?
#
loop_
_entity_poly.entity_id
_entity_poly.type
_entity_poly.pdbx_seq_one_letter_code
_entity_poly.pdbx_strand_id
1 'polypeptide(L)'
;MKVLNLSDYFVELTEEICKDKFENDIMLVFNNFTDTATVTITYNIMEDVKKLSRAGIVFDNSLIKVICTMYLGLAWSMYRKGKAIEKEKLLVKKVTNDDLENEAYMEALIDRIRINKSYLSLIKEIAIRYYTLYFSKYTKDIFIRMDIVNHPDIDSTVDLKNYVINNLIEFGINTLALGVNDEYMSL
;
A
#
# COMPACT_ATOMS: atom_id res chain seq x y z
N MET A 1 -18.71 -28.74 1.68
CA MET A 1 -18.15 -28.26 0.40
C MET A 1 -18.07 -26.74 0.50
N LYS A 2 -16.90 -26.19 0.87
CA LYS A 2 -16.72 -24.73 0.93
C LYS A 2 -16.58 -24.24 -0.51
N VAL A 3 -17.48 -23.36 -0.96
CA VAL A 3 -17.30 -22.64 -2.23
C VAL A 3 -16.04 -21.81 -2.05
N LEU A 4 -14.98 -22.13 -2.80
CA LEU A 4 -13.75 -21.33 -2.84
C LEU A 4 -14.16 -19.96 -3.39
N ASN A 5 -14.15 -18.93 -2.55
CA ASN A 5 -14.35 -17.58 -3.03
C ASN A 5 -13.09 -17.21 -3.83
N LEU A 6 -13.21 -16.87 -5.11
CA LEU A 6 -12.08 -16.47 -5.96
C LEU A 6 -11.26 -15.35 -5.30
N SER A 7 -11.92 -14.48 -4.52
CA SER A 7 -11.25 -13.46 -3.72
C SER A 7 -10.31 -14.03 -2.65
N ASP A 8 -10.63 -15.17 -2.02
CA ASP A 8 -9.79 -15.78 -1.00
C ASP A 8 -8.53 -16.39 -1.64
N TYR A 9 -8.68 -17.01 -2.82
CA TYR A 9 -7.54 -17.52 -3.60
C TYR A 9 -6.57 -16.40 -4.01
N PHE A 10 -7.06 -15.25 -4.47
CA PHE A 10 -6.19 -14.12 -4.82
C PHE A 10 -5.46 -13.54 -3.61
N VAL A 11 -6.09 -13.56 -2.44
CA VAL A 11 -5.50 -13.12 -1.18
C VAL A 11 -4.36 -14.06 -0.76
N GLU A 12 -4.58 -15.38 -0.79
CA GLU A 12 -3.53 -16.38 -0.49
C GLU A 12 -2.34 -16.25 -1.44
N LEU A 13 -2.59 -16.15 -2.75
CA LEU A 13 -1.55 -15.99 -3.75
C LEU A 13 -0.77 -14.68 -3.57
N THR A 14 -1.44 -13.61 -3.16
CA THR A 14 -0.82 -12.31 -2.85
C THR A 14 0.12 -12.44 -1.66
N GLU A 15 -0.32 -13.12 -0.60
CA GLU A 15 0.47 -13.36 0.61
C GLU A 15 1.76 -14.13 0.28
N GLU A 16 1.65 -15.23 -0.47
CA GLU A 16 2.78 -16.05 -0.91
C GLU A 16 3.80 -15.22 -1.71
N ILE A 17 3.34 -14.50 -2.73
CA ILE A 17 4.21 -13.67 -3.58
C ILE A 17 4.90 -12.57 -2.77
N CYS A 18 4.20 -11.96 -1.81
CA CYS A 18 4.78 -10.90 -1.00
C CYS A 18 5.86 -11.44 -0.06
N LYS A 19 5.60 -12.56 0.63
CA LYS A 19 6.58 -13.21 1.50
C LYS A 19 7.85 -13.61 0.73
N ASP A 20 7.67 -14.28 -0.40
CA ASP A 20 8.77 -14.65 -1.29
C ASP A 20 9.61 -13.43 -1.70
N LYS A 21 8.97 -12.31 -2.01
CA LYS A 21 9.68 -11.07 -2.37
C LYS A 21 10.42 -10.44 -1.19
N PHE A 22 9.83 -10.41 0.00
CA PHE A 22 10.53 -9.90 1.19
C PHE A 22 11.76 -10.72 1.54
N GLU A 23 11.75 -12.03 1.27
CA GLU A 23 12.88 -12.93 1.52
C GLU A 23 13.98 -12.83 0.44
N ASN A 24 13.59 -12.60 -0.82
CA ASN A 24 14.49 -12.76 -1.96
C ASN A 24 14.85 -11.47 -2.71
N ASP A 25 14.08 -10.38 -2.54
CA ASP A 25 14.37 -9.10 -3.18
C ASP A 25 15.36 -8.29 -2.34
N ILE A 26 16.60 -8.22 -2.81
CA ILE A 26 17.71 -7.51 -2.18
C ILE A 26 17.31 -6.10 -1.72
N MET A 27 16.52 -5.38 -2.52
CA MET A 27 16.10 -4.02 -2.17
C MET A 27 15.18 -4.01 -0.95
N LEU A 28 14.31 -5.00 -0.78
CA LEU A 28 13.41 -5.13 0.36
C LEU A 28 14.16 -5.65 1.58
N VAL A 29 14.97 -6.70 1.41
CA VAL A 29 15.80 -7.32 2.46
C VAL A 29 16.72 -6.29 3.14
N PHE A 30 17.31 -5.37 2.37
CA PHE A 30 18.20 -4.34 2.94
C PHE A 30 17.49 -3.15 3.57
N ASN A 31 16.17 -3.03 3.43
CA ASN A 31 15.46 -2.15 4.34
C ASN A 31 15.21 -2.93 5.61
N ASN A 32 15.58 -2.34 6.73
CA ASN A 32 15.34 -2.87 8.05
C ASN A 32 13.83 -2.81 8.38
N PHE A 33 12.97 -3.44 7.59
CA PHE A 33 11.59 -3.69 7.94
C PHE A 33 11.59 -4.60 9.17
N THR A 34 10.79 -4.24 10.17
CA THR A 34 10.52 -5.15 11.28
C THR A 34 9.62 -6.29 10.79
N ASP A 35 9.62 -7.43 11.50
CA ASP A 35 8.72 -8.54 11.18
C ASP A 35 7.25 -8.08 11.22
N THR A 36 6.91 -7.25 12.20
CA THR A 36 5.59 -6.63 12.33
C THR A 36 5.25 -5.76 11.11
N ALA A 37 6.19 -4.95 10.62
CA ALA A 37 5.98 -4.15 9.41
C ALA A 37 5.80 -5.02 8.17
N THR A 38 6.60 -6.08 8.01
CA THR A 38 6.48 -7.03 6.90
C THR A 38 5.10 -7.69 6.86
N VAL A 39 4.61 -8.15 8.03
CA VAL A 39 3.25 -8.73 8.16
C VAL A 39 2.18 -7.69 7.85
N THR A 40 2.29 -6.49 8.42
CA THR A 40 1.31 -5.41 8.23
C THR A 40 1.25 -4.94 6.78
N ILE A 41 2.39 -4.78 6.13
CA ILE A 41 2.49 -4.40 4.72
C ILE A 41 1.84 -5.47 3.85
N THR A 42 2.20 -6.74 4.06
CA THR A 42 1.62 -7.87 3.32
C THR A 42 0.09 -7.89 3.45
N TYR A 43 -0.41 -7.74 4.68
CA TYR A 43 -1.84 -7.65 4.96
C TYR A 43 -2.52 -6.49 4.23
N ASN A 44 -1.92 -5.30 4.24
CA ASN A 44 -2.48 -4.14 3.54
C ASN A 44 -2.56 -4.36 2.02
N ILE A 45 -1.57 -5.04 1.43
CA ILE A 45 -1.60 -5.40 -0.01
C ILE A 45 -2.73 -6.39 -0.28
N MET A 46 -2.90 -7.41 0.57
CA MET A 46 -3.98 -8.40 0.46
C MET A 46 -5.35 -7.73 0.50
N GLU A 47 -5.56 -6.80 1.44
CA GLU A 47 -6.83 -6.07 1.55
C GLU A 47 -7.08 -5.18 0.34
N ASP A 48 -6.06 -4.54 -0.24
CA ASP A 48 -6.24 -3.75 -1.46
C ASP A 48 -6.50 -4.62 -2.70
N VAL A 49 -5.88 -5.81 -2.82
CA VAL A 49 -6.22 -6.80 -3.85
C VAL A 49 -7.68 -7.21 -3.72
N LYS A 50 -8.14 -7.46 -2.49
CA LYS A 50 -9.53 -7.81 -2.19
C LYS A 50 -10.50 -6.68 -2.56
N LYS A 51 -10.17 -5.43 -2.25
CA LYS A 51 -10.95 -4.25 -2.67
C LYS A 51 -11.02 -4.14 -4.19
N LEU A 52 -9.88 -4.27 -4.88
CA LEU A 52 -9.81 -4.22 -6.33
C LEU A 52 -10.62 -5.35 -6.98
N SER A 53 -10.57 -6.56 -6.43
CA SER A 53 -11.37 -7.70 -6.90
C SER A 53 -12.87 -7.44 -6.72
N ARG A 54 -13.28 -6.90 -5.57
CA ARG A 54 -14.67 -6.47 -5.32
C ARG A 54 -15.12 -5.35 -6.25
N ALA A 55 -14.19 -4.54 -6.75
CA ALA A 55 -14.46 -3.52 -7.76
C ALA A 55 -14.60 -4.09 -9.19
N GLY A 56 -14.58 -5.42 -9.35
CA GLY A 56 -14.75 -6.09 -10.63
C GLY A 56 -13.44 -6.31 -11.40
N ILE A 57 -12.27 -5.99 -10.82
CA ILE A 57 -10.98 -6.30 -11.46
C ILE A 57 -10.76 -7.80 -11.46
N VAL A 58 -10.65 -8.36 -12.66
CA VAL A 58 -10.34 -9.78 -12.87
C VAL A 58 -8.83 -9.96 -12.81
N PHE A 59 -8.38 -10.76 -11.85
CA PHE A 59 -6.96 -11.06 -11.64
C PHE A 59 -6.55 -12.36 -12.30
N ASP A 60 -5.37 -12.34 -12.90
CA ASP A 60 -4.55 -13.52 -13.15
C ASP A 60 -3.26 -13.46 -12.31
N ASN A 61 -2.49 -14.55 -12.32
CA ASN A 61 -1.22 -14.63 -11.57
C ASN A 61 -0.23 -13.53 -11.98
N SER A 62 -0.19 -13.17 -13.27
CA SER A 62 0.73 -12.15 -13.78
C SER A 62 0.38 -10.77 -13.24
N LEU A 63 -0.92 -10.44 -13.21
CA LEU A 63 -1.40 -9.16 -12.70
C LEU A 63 -1.22 -9.05 -11.17
N ILE A 64 -1.41 -10.15 -10.42
CA ILE A 64 -1.11 -10.17 -8.99
C ILE A 64 0.37 -9.93 -8.73
N LYS A 65 1.27 -10.55 -9.51
CA LYS A 65 2.72 -10.28 -9.42
C LYS A 65 3.06 -8.82 -9.73
N VAL A 66 2.39 -8.21 -10.71
CA VAL A 66 2.54 -6.78 -11.03
C VAL A 66 2.10 -5.91 -9.85
N ILE A 67 0.95 -6.21 -9.25
CA ILE A 67 0.45 -5.51 -8.06
C ILE A 67 1.43 -5.65 -6.90
N CYS A 68 1.84 -6.86 -6.53
CA CYS A 68 2.77 -7.08 -5.42
C CYS A 68 4.08 -6.30 -5.66
N THR A 69 4.63 -6.36 -6.87
CA THR A 69 5.86 -5.61 -7.22
C THR A 69 5.66 -4.10 -7.08
N MET A 70 4.54 -3.57 -7.56
CA MET A 70 4.21 -2.15 -7.49
C MET A 70 4.06 -1.68 -6.04
N TYR A 71 3.29 -2.41 -5.23
CA TYR A 71 3.04 -2.07 -3.82
C TYR A 71 4.31 -2.20 -2.98
N LEU A 72 5.10 -3.26 -3.16
CA LEU A 72 6.34 -3.44 -2.41
C LEU A 72 7.39 -2.39 -2.76
N GLY A 73 7.47 -1.96 -4.03
CA GLY A 73 8.31 -0.83 -4.41
C GLY A 73 7.88 0.48 -3.75
N LEU A 74 6.57 0.73 -3.68
CA LEU A 74 6.02 1.87 -2.95
C LEU A 74 6.31 1.75 -1.44
N ALA A 75 6.15 0.56 -0.87
CA ALA A 75 6.38 0.28 0.55
C ALA A 75 7.83 0.59 0.93
N TRP A 76 8.80 0.11 0.14
CA TRP A 76 10.20 0.49 0.27
C TRP A 76 10.40 2.00 0.33
N SER A 77 9.82 2.70 -0.65
CA SER A 77 10.00 4.14 -0.80
C SER A 77 9.42 4.92 0.38
N MET A 78 8.26 4.51 0.89
CA MET A 78 7.56 5.18 1.98
C MET A 78 8.15 4.83 3.34
N TYR A 79 8.38 3.55 3.61
CA TYR A 79 8.90 3.10 4.89
C TYR A 79 10.27 3.72 5.20
N ARG A 80 11.18 3.76 4.22
CA ARG A 80 12.49 4.41 4.36
C ARG A 80 12.36 5.92 4.63
N LYS A 81 11.41 6.59 3.99
CA LYS A 81 11.14 8.01 4.25
C LYS A 81 10.56 8.23 5.65
N GLY A 82 9.69 7.34 6.11
CA GLY A 82 9.15 7.37 7.47
C GLY A 82 10.27 7.32 8.51
N LYS A 83 11.19 6.35 8.36
CA LYS A 83 12.38 6.25 9.22
C LYS A 83 13.27 7.48 9.21
N ALA A 84 13.36 8.19 8.09
CA ALA A 84 14.13 9.43 8.01
C ALA A 84 13.41 10.61 8.70
N ILE A 85 12.09 10.73 8.54
CA ILE A 85 11.27 11.81 9.12
C ILE A 85 11.29 11.76 10.65
N GLU A 86 11.22 10.56 11.25
CA GLU A 86 11.33 10.38 12.70
C GLU A 86 12.61 11.02 13.24
N LYS A 87 13.75 10.74 12.60
CA LYS A 87 15.08 11.25 12.99
C LYS A 87 15.16 12.77 12.98
N GLU A 88 14.31 13.43 12.19
CA GLU A 88 14.21 14.89 12.09
C GLU A 88 13.31 15.52 13.19
N LYS A 89 12.73 14.72 14.10
CA LYS A 89 12.02 15.05 15.36
C LYS A 89 10.76 15.92 15.27
N LEU A 90 10.49 16.62 14.16
CA LEU A 90 9.41 17.62 14.06
C LEU A 90 7.99 17.03 13.96
N LEU A 91 7.84 15.85 13.35
CA LEU A 91 6.54 15.18 13.22
C LEU A 91 6.15 14.50 14.54
N VAL A 92 7.08 13.71 15.09
CA VAL A 92 6.93 12.94 16.34
C VAL A 92 6.55 13.84 17.50
N LYS A 93 7.29 14.94 17.72
CA LYS A 93 7.04 15.89 18.83
C LYS A 93 5.64 16.50 18.84
N LYS A 94 4.96 16.57 17.69
CA LYS A 94 3.59 17.11 17.60
C LYS A 94 2.52 16.07 17.93
N VAL A 95 2.85 14.79 17.85
CA VAL A 95 1.95 13.67 18.16
C VAL A 95 2.20 13.16 19.59
N THR A 96 3.46 13.17 20.05
CA THR A 96 3.85 12.70 21.40
C THR A 96 3.54 13.67 22.54
N ASN A 97 3.05 14.89 22.27
CA ASN A 97 2.61 15.80 23.34
C ASN A 97 1.35 15.30 24.06
N ASP A 98 0.71 14.24 23.55
CA ASP A 98 -0.60 13.77 23.98
C ASP A 98 -0.57 12.44 24.77
N ASP A 99 0.60 11.92 25.19
CA ASP A 99 0.78 10.65 25.95
C ASP A 99 -0.14 9.51 25.44
N LEU A 100 -0.05 9.21 24.14
CA LEU A 100 -0.95 8.26 23.48
C LEU A 100 -0.45 6.81 23.57
N GLU A 101 -1.38 5.86 23.73
CA GLU A 101 -1.13 4.43 23.50
C GLU A 101 -0.74 4.18 22.03
N ASN A 102 -0.01 3.09 21.75
CA ASN A 102 0.60 2.82 20.43
C ASN A 102 -0.41 2.82 19.27
N GLU A 103 -1.61 2.23 19.45
CA GLU A 103 -2.66 2.26 18.42
C GLU A 103 -3.18 3.69 18.17
N ALA A 104 -3.46 4.44 19.25
CA ALA A 104 -3.89 5.83 19.15
C ALA A 104 -2.79 6.74 18.55
N TYR A 105 -1.52 6.44 18.81
CA TYR A 105 -0.38 7.12 18.20
C TYR A 105 -0.30 6.88 16.69
N MET A 106 -0.49 5.63 16.25
CA MET A 106 -0.50 5.27 14.83
C MET A 106 -1.63 5.97 14.07
N GLU A 107 -2.83 6.01 14.62
CA GLU A 107 -3.96 6.74 14.01
C GLU A 107 -3.67 8.25 13.94
N ALA A 108 -3.16 8.85 15.01
CA ALA A 108 -2.79 10.26 15.04
C ALA A 108 -1.69 10.60 14.01
N LEU A 109 -0.71 9.71 13.80
CA LEU A 109 0.30 9.85 12.75
C LEU A 109 -0.32 9.84 11.35
N ILE A 110 -1.20 8.88 11.07
CA ILE A 110 -1.89 8.76 9.78
C ILE A 110 -2.68 10.03 9.48
N ASP A 111 -3.47 10.50 10.45
CA ASP A 111 -4.25 11.73 10.31
C ASP A 111 -3.37 12.95 10.09
N ARG A 112 -2.23 13.02 10.79
CA ARG A 112 -1.27 14.10 10.59
C ARG A 112 -0.65 14.10 9.20
N ILE A 113 -0.35 12.93 8.65
CA ILE A 113 0.17 12.77 7.29
C ILE A 113 -0.90 13.20 6.27
N ARG A 114 -2.16 12.80 6.46
CA ARG A 114 -3.28 13.16 5.58
C ARG A 114 -3.49 14.67 5.45
N ILE A 115 -3.43 15.40 6.56
CA ILE A 115 -3.66 16.86 6.54
C ILE A 115 -2.42 17.67 6.10
N ASN A 116 -1.24 17.05 6.07
CA ASN A 116 -0.02 17.72 5.66
C ASN A 116 0.14 17.71 4.13
N LYS A 117 -0.07 18.88 3.50
CA LYS A 117 0.03 19.05 2.05
C LYS A 117 1.37 18.61 1.46
N SER A 118 2.49 18.80 2.18
CA SER A 118 3.81 18.42 1.69
C SER A 118 3.96 16.90 1.58
N TYR A 119 3.59 16.18 2.64
CA TYR A 119 3.62 14.72 2.62
C TYR A 119 2.64 14.15 1.60
N LEU A 120 1.41 14.66 1.57
CA LEU A 120 0.41 14.19 0.60
C LEU A 120 0.86 14.41 -0.86
N SER A 121 1.46 15.57 -1.16
CA SER A 121 2.00 15.84 -2.50
C SER A 121 3.12 14.86 -2.87
N LEU A 122 4.04 14.59 -1.95
CA LEU A 122 5.16 13.66 -2.15
C LEU A 122 4.65 12.22 -2.37
N ILE A 123 3.72 11.77 -1.52
CA ILE A 123 3.13 10.43 -1.62
C ILE A 123 2.41 10.27 -2.96
N LYS A 124 1.61 11.27 -3.35
CA LYS A 124 0.87 11.27 -4.62
C LYS A 124 1.81 11.19 -5.82
N GLU A 125 2.91 11.95 -5.84
CA GLU A 125 3.90 11.90 -6.91
C GLU A 125 4.49 10.50 -7.05
N ILE A 126 4.88 9.89 -5.93
CA ILE A 126 5.51 8.57 -5.92
C ILE A 126 4.49 7.48 -6.29
N ALA A 127 3.25 7.55 -5.80
CA ALA A 127 2.17 6.63 -6.17
C ALA A 127 1.88 6.68 -7.67
N ILE A 128 1.79 7.87 -8.27
CA ILE A 128 1.62 8.05 -9.72
C ILE A 128 2.79 7.43 -10.48
N ARG A 129 4.02 7.60 -10.00
CA ARG A 129 5.21 7.00 -10.63
C ARG A 129 5.14 5.48 -10.62
N TYR A 130 4.82 4.86 -9.49
CA TYR A 130 4.70 3.39 -9.39
C TYR A 130 3.55 2.86 -10.26
N TYR A 131 2.38 3.51 -10.24
CA TYR A 131 1.29 3.19 -11.16
C TYR A 131 1.76 3.23 -12.63
N THR A 132 2.46 4.30 -13.01
CA THR A 132 2.92 4.51 -14.39
C THR A 132 3.89 3.42 -14.81
N LEU A 133 4.86 3.07 -13.96
CA LEU A 133 5.89 2.08 -14.26
C LEU A 133 5.34 0.66 -14.39
N TYR A 134 4.40 0.28 -13.51
CA TYR A 134 4.01 -1.13 -13.37
C TYR A 134 2.63 -1.43 -13.94
N PHE A 135 1.63 -0.57 -13.70
CA PHE A 135 0.23 -0.91 -13.93
C PHE A 135 -0.37 -0.27 -15.18
N SER A 136 0.10 0.93 -15.57
CA SER A 136 -0.53 1.76 -16.61
C SER A 136 -0.75 1.06 -17.96
N LYS A 137 0.17 0.17 -18.36
CA LYS A 137 0.10 -0.59 -19.62
C LYS A 137 -1.01 -1.64 -19.62
N TYR A 138 -1.49 -2.05 -18.44
CA TYR A 138 -2.56 -3.04 -18.29
C TYR A 138 -3.93 -2.39 -18.14
N THR A 139 -4.01 -1.11 -17.78
CA THR A 139 -5.27 -0.42 -17.42
C THR A 139 -6.36 -0.57 -18.46
N LYS A 140 -6.04 -0.43 -19.76
CA LYS A 140 -7.02 -0.56 -20.83
C LYS A 140 -7.54 -2.00 -20.96
N ASP A 141 -6.63 -2.98 -20.89
CA ASP A 141 -6.97 -4.40 -21.00
C ASP A 141 -7.79 -4.87 -19.80
N ILE A 142 -7.39 -4.46 -18.59
CA ILE A 142 -8.12 -4.71 -17.36
C ILE A 142 -9.53 -4.14 -17.47
N PHE A 143 -9.66 -2.85 -17.83
CA PHE A 143 -10.96 -2.20 -17.93
C PHE A 143 -11.93 -2.93 -18.87
N ILE A 144 -11.44 -3.47 -20.00
CA ILE A 144 -12.27 -4.25 -20.94
C ILE A 144 -12.72 -5.58 -20.35
N ARG A 145 -11.91 -6.19 -19.48
CA ARG A 145 -12.15 -7.51 -18.87
C ARG A 145 -12.83 -7.44 -17.50
N MET A 146 -12.98 -6.23 -16.93
CA MET A 146 -13.62 -6.05 -15.64
C MET A 146 -15.04 -6.62 -15.68
N ASP A 147 -15.45 -7.25 -14.58
CA ASP A 147 -16.84 -7.66 -14.40
C ASP A 147 -17.64 -6.41 -13.99
N ILE A 148 -18.14 -5.67 -15.00
CA ILE A 148 -18.84 -4.38 -14.84
C ILE A 148 -20.29 -4.59 -14.40
N VAL A 149 -20.54 -5.50 -13.46
CA VAL A 149 -21.84 -5.56 -12.79
C VAL A 149 -21.87 -4.43 -11.75
N ASN A 150 -21.96 -3.20 -12.27
CA ASN A 150 -22.19 -1.91 -11.59
C ASN A 150 -21.30 -1.61 -10.37
N HIS A 151 -20.00 -1.36 -10.58
CA HIS A 151 -19.25 -0.57 -9.60
C HIS A 151 -19.62 0.91 -9.78
N PRO A 152 -20.13 1.63 -8.76
CA PRO A 152 -20.70 2.97 -8.92
C PRO A 152 -19.69 4.05 -9.35
N ASP A 153 -18.39 3.76 -9.22
CA ASP A 153 -17.32 4.76 -9.37
C ASP A 153 -16.36 4.50 -10.56
N ILE A 154 -16.56 3.46 -11.39
CA ILE A 154 -15.61 3.09 -12.46
C ILE A 154 -16.33 2.88 -13.80
N ASP A 155 -16.46 3.97 -14.56
CA ASP A 155 -17.10 3.97 -15.89
C ASP A 155 -16.10 4.18 -17.04
N SER A 156 -14.84 4.47 -16.72
CA SER A 156 -13.80 4.71 -17.71
C SER A 156 -12.42 4.22 -17.25
N THR A 157 -11.50 4.10 -18.21
CA THR A 157 -10.09 3.84 -17.92
C THR A 157 -9.44 4.94 -17.05
N VAL A 158 -9.96 6.16 -17.08
CA VAL A 158 -9.50 7.27 -16.25
C VAL A 158 -9.95 7.06 -14.80
N ASP A 159 -11.17 6.57 -14.59
CA ASP A 159 -11.70 6.28 -13.26
C ASP A 159 -10.97 5.09 -12.65
N LEU A 160 -10.74 4.02 -13.40
CA LEU A 160 -9.93 2.89 -12.96
C LEU A 160 -8.52 3.32 -12.56
N LYS A 161 -7.87 4.17 -13.38
CA LYS A 161 -6.57 4.75 -13.06
C LYS A 161 -6.61 5.49 -11.72
N ASN A 162 -7.60 6.37 -11.54
CA ASN A 162 -7.71 7.18 -10.33
C ASN A 162 -8.00 6.31 -9.10
N TYR A 163 -8.83 5.28 -9.25
CA TYR A 163 -9.14 4.31 -8.21
C TYR A 163 -7.87 3.59 -7.72
N VAL A 164 -7.07 3.04 -8.65
CA VAL A 164 -5.81 2.37 -8.30
C VAL A 164 -4.82 3.34 -7.65
N ILE A 165 -4.69 4.57 -8.18
CA ILE A 165 -3.81 5.59 -7.60
C ILE A 165 -4.24 5.97 -6.20
N ASN A 166 -5.54 6.10 -5.93
CA ASN A 166 -6.05 6.43 -4.60
C ASN A 166 -5.74 5.32 -3.60
N ASN A 167 -5.89 4.04 -3.98
CA ASN A 167 -5.48 2.92 -3.13
C ASN A 167 -3.97 2.97 -2.82
N LEU A 168 -3.14 3.24 -3.84
CA LEU A 168 -1.70 3.41 -3.64
C LEU A 168 -1.37 4.58 -2.70
N ILE A 169 -2.11 5.69 -2.77
CA ILE A 169 -1.89 6.83 -1.87
C ILE A 169 -2.19 6.43 -0.43
N GLU A 170 -3.34 5.80 -0.15
CA GLU A 170 -3.69 5.35 1.19
C GLU A 170 -2.69 4.31 1.73
N PHE A 171 -2.32 3.34 0.90
CA PHE A 171 -1.26 2.39 1.25
C PHE A 171 0.06 3.10 1.56
N GLY A 172 0.42 4.12 0.79
CA GLY A 172 1.63 4.90 0.98
C GLY A 172 1.62 5.70 2.29
N ILE A 173 0.48 6.27 2.67
CA ILE A 173 0.28 6.95 3.96
C ILE A 173 0.50 5.98 5.11
N ASN A 174 -0.17 4.82 5.08
CA ASN A 174 -0.05 3.80 6.12
C ASN A 174 1.39 3.32 6.26
N THR A 175 2.07 3.07 5.14
CA THR A 175 3.46 2.59 5.15
C THR A 175 4.46 3.64 5.60
N LEU A 176 4.22 4.92 5.29
CA LEU A 176 5.02 6.03 5.83
C LEU A 176 4.88 6.10 7.35
N ALA A 177 3.65 6.01 7.87
CA ALA A 177 3.37 6.03 9.31
C ALA A 177 4.05 4.84 10.03
N LEU A 178 3.99 3.64 9.46
CA LEU A 178 4.70 2.46 9.99
C LEU A 178 6.21 2.71 10.10
N GLY A 179 6.82 3.31 9.07
CA GLY A 179 8.24 3.63 9.10
C GLY A 179 8.60 4.65 10.18
N VAL A 180 7.73 5.63 10.46
CA VAL A 180 7.93 6.59 11.56
C VAL A 180 7.81 5.88 12.92
N ASN A 181 6.77 5.08 13.11
CA ASN A 181 6.49 4.41 14.37
C ASN A 181 7.56 3.40 14.76
N ASP A 182 8.01 2.58 13.80
CA ASP A 182 9.04 1.57 14.05
C ASP A 182 10.36 2.20 14.52
N GLU A 183 10.73 3.37 13.97
CA GLU A 183 11.93 4.07 14.41
C GLU A 183 11.72 4.71 15.80
N TYR A 184 10.54 5.28 16.07
CA TYR A 184 10.20 5.86 17.37
C TYR A 184 10.22 4.81 18.50
N MET A 185 9.60 3.64 18.27
CA MET A 185 9.56 2.55 19.25
C MET A 185 10.92 1.89 19.49
N SER A 186 11.91 2.16 18.62
CA SER A 186 13.28 1.63 18.75
C SER A 186 14.23 2.54 19.54
N LEU A 187 13.80 3.75 19.92
CA LEU A 187 14.52 4.71 20.75
C LEU A 187 14.21 4.52 22.24
#